data_AF-A0AAN0LUQ2-F1
#
_entry.id   AF-A0AAN0LUQ2-F1
#
_cell.length_a   1.000
_cell.length_b   1.000
_cell.length_c   1.000
_cell.angle_alpha   90.00
_cell.angle_beta   90.00
_cell.angle_gamma   90.00
#
_symmetry.space_group_name_H-M   'P 1'
#
loop_
_entity.id
_entity.type
_entity.pdbx_description
1 polymer ?
#
loop_
_entity_poly.entity_id
_entity_poly.type
_entity_poly.pdbx_seq_one_letter_code
_entity_poly.pdbx_strand_id
1 'polypeptide(L)'
;MGGSGDKELTQNYDFNKRVVADVNVYAQWLVNEEPITMYTIRYEDGTDNEAVFNTQSYTVASGSSTPLFIGTPTREGYTFMGWNPELQTTVSRNMTYRAQWQMNDGTPNPIDPITPVEPPQP
;
A
#
# COMPACT_ATOMS: atom_id res chain seq x y z
N MET A 1 -20.67 -40.55 8.65
CA MET A 1 -19.58 -40.35 9.63
C MET A 1 -18.51 -41.38 9.26
N GLY A 2 -17.35 -41.10 8.63
CA GLY A 2 -16.36 -40.01 8.78
C GLY A 2 -15.47 -40.30 10.00
N GLY A 3 -14.14 -40.49 9.96
CA GLY A 3 -13.09 -40.40 8.92
C GLY A 3 -11.93 -41.39 9.23
N SER A 4 -11.17 -41.85 8.25
CA SER A 4 -9.89 -41.31 7.73
C SER A 4 -8.70 -41.44 8.69
N GLY A 5 -7.94 -42.53 8.52
CA GLY A 5 -6.54 -42.68 8.89
C GLY A 5 -5.77 -43.09 7.63
N ASP A 6 -5.02 -42.13 7.12
CA ASP A 6 -4.10 -42.10 5.99
C ASP A 6 -3.16 -43.32 5.92
N LYS A 7 -3.11 -43.93 4.75
CA LYS A 7 -2.20 -45.03 4.39
C LYS A 7 -1.14 -44.46 3.46
N GLU A 8 0.12 -44.71 3.80
CA GLU A 8 1.30 -44.32 3.04
C GLU A 8 1.16 -44.69 1.54
N LEU A 9 1.31 -43.71 0.65
CA LEU A 9 1.41 -43.94 -0.79
C LEU A 9 2.57 -43.12 -1.37
N THR A 10 3.78 -43.41 -0.93
CA THR A 10 5.00 -43.04 -1.67
C THR A 10 5.33 -44.20 -2.60
N GLN A 11 4.78 -44.19 -3.82
CA GLN A 11 5.25 -45.07 -4.88
C GLN A 11 5.87 -44.24 -6.00
N ASN A 12 7.20 -44.33 -6.14
CA ASN A 12 7.93 -43.72 -7.24
C ASN A 12 7.62 -44.46 -8.55
N TYR A 13 7.28 -43.71 -9.60
CA TYR A 13 6.93 -44.24 -10.92
C TYR A 13 8.19 -44.53 -11.75
N ASP A 14 8.28 -45.73 -12.35
CA ASP A 14 9.40 -46.17 -13.20
C ASP A 14 9.08 -45.93 -14.69
N PHE A 15 9.84 -45.03 -15.31
CA PHE A 15 9.67 -44.59 -16.70
C PHE A 15 10.16 -45.60 -17.75
N ASN A 16 10.70 -46.76 -17.38
CA ASN A 16 11.17 -47.78 -18.33
C ASN A 16 10.11 -48.81 -18.74
N LYS A 17 8.87 -48.71 -18.23
CA LYS A 17 7.75 -49.55 -18.66
C LYS A 17 7.00 -48.96 -19.83
N ARG A 18 6.78 -49.78 -20.86
CA ARG A 18 5.90 -49.42 -22.00
C ARG A 18 4.46 -49.26 -21.50
N VAL A 19 3.90 -48.08 -21.68
CA VAL A 19 2.51 -47.75 -21.30
C VAL A 19 1.55 -48.51 -22.23
N VAL A 20 0.72 -49.40 -21.67
CA VAL A 20 -0.26 -50.22 -22.41
C VAL A 20 -1.72 -49.97 -21.97
N ALA A 21 -1.95 -48.92 -21.18
CA ALA A 21 -3.26 -48.42 -20.78
C ALA A 21 -3.15 -46.93 -20.41
N ASP A 22 -4.27 -46.20 -20.43
CA ASP A 22 -4.30 -44.78 -20.07
C ASP A 22 -3.78 -44.56 -18.65
N VAL A 23 -2.68 -43.82 -18.54
CA VAL A 23 -2.02 -43.48 -17.27
C VAL A 23 -2.35 -42.03 -16.94
N ASN A 24 -3.00 -41.81 -15.80
CA ASN A 24 -3.23 -40.47 -15.26
C ASN A 24 -1.98 -40.03 -14.49
N VAL A 25 -1.09 -39.31 -15.18
CA VAL A 25 0.03 -38.62 -14.53
C VAL A 25 -0.50 -37.31 -13.95
N TYR A 26 -0.45 -37.15 -12.64
CA TYR A 26 -0.70 -35.86 -11.98
C TYR A 26 0.64 -35.15 -11.82
N ALA A 27 0.80 -33.98 -12.45
CA ALA A 27 1.92 -33.11 -12.16
C ALA A 27 1.81 -32.67 -10.70
N GLN A 28 2.73 -33.13 -9.85
CA GLN A 28 2.93 -32.52 -8.54
C GLN A 28 3.74 -31.25 -8.77
N TRP A 29 3.05 -30.13 -8.88
CA TRP A 29 3.69 -28.82 -8.93
C TRP A 29 4.31 -28.54 -7.55
N LEU A 30 5.60 -28.83 -7.41
CA LEU A 30 6.38 -28.24 -6.32
C LEU A 30 6.68 -26.80 -6.74
N VAL A 31 5.75 -25.90 -6.45
CA VAL A 31 5.98 -24.47 -6.61
C VAL A 31 7.10 -24.09 -5.63
N ASN A 32 8.31 -23.94 -6.15
CA ASN A 32 9.43 -23.30 -5.44
C ASN A 32 9.24 -21.78 -5.44
N GLU A 33 8.15 -21.28 -4.88
CA GLU A 33 7.99 -19.85 -4.65
C GLU A 33 8.47 -19.55 -3.23
N GLU A 34 9.53 -18.74 -3.12
CA GLU A 34 9.84 -18.10 -1.84
C GLU A 34 8.58 -17.35 -1.37
N PRO A 35 8.25 -17.40 -0.06
CA PRO A 35 7.06 -16.74 0.44
C PRO A 35 7.13 -15.24 0.12
N ILE A 36 6.18 -14.75 -0.67
CA ILE A 36 6.05 -13.32 -0.95
C ILE A 36 5.73 -12.62 0.37
N THR A 37 6.67 -11.81 0.85
CA THR A 37 6.47 -11.03 2.06
C THR A 37 5.52 -9.88 1.78
N MET A 38 4.44 -9.77 2.55
CA MET A 38 3.44 -8.71 2.44
C MET A 38 3.62 -7.70 3.56
N TYR A 39 3.39 -6.43 3.24
CA TYR A 39 3.41 -5.34 4.20
C TYR A 39 2.12 -4.52 4.14
N THR A 40 1.77 -3.94 5.28
CA THR A 40 0.61 -3.09 5.44
C THR A 40 1.04 -1.62 5.41
N ILE A 41 0.49 -0.87 4.47
CA ILE A 41 0.66 0.58 4.35
C ILE A 41 -0.64 1.26 4.77
N ARG A 42 -0.55 2.16 5.75
CA ARG A 42 -1.69 2.91 6.29
C ARG A 42 -1.50 4.40 6.09
N TYR A 43 -2.60 5.09 5.76
CA TYR A 43 -2.69 6.53 5.73
C TYR A 43 -3.71 6.99 6.76
N GLU A 44 -3.27 7.78 7.73
CA GLU A 44 -4.06 8.25 8.86
C GLU A 44 -4.08 9.78 8.89
N ASP A 45 -5.19 10.37 9.35
CA ASP A 45 -5.33 11.83 9.46
C ASP A 45 -4.29 12.48 10.40
N GLY A 46 -3.64 11.68 11.25
CA GLY A 46 -2.59 12.17 12.15
C GLY A 46 -3.11 13.01 13.32
N THR A 47 -4.42 13.23 13.42
CA THR A 47 -5.08 13.85 14.57
C THR A 47 -5.47 12.80 15.62
N ASP A 48 -5.36 13.15 16.90
CA ASP A 48 -5.96 12.38 18.00
C ASP A 48 -7.43 12.77 18.26
N ASN A 49 -7.91 13.82 17.56
CA ASN A 49 -9.27 14.34 17.67
C ASN A 49 -10.18 13.78 16.55
N GLU A 50 -11.18 14.55 16.13
CA GLU A 50 -12.07 14.20 15.02
C GLU A 50 -11.28 14.15 13.70
N ALA A 51 -11.17 12.95 13.14
CA ALA A 51 -10.51 12.71 11.85
C ALA A 51 -11.33 13.31 10.71
N VAL A 52 -10.67 14.06 9.81
CA VAL A 52 -11.35 14.65 8.65
C VAL A 52 -11.48 13.68 7.46
N PHE A 53 -10.74 12.57 7.48
CA PHE A 53 -10.89 11.49 6.52
C PHE A 53 -10.69 10.09 7.14
N ASN A 54 -11.25 9.08 6.50
CA ASN A 54 -11.13 7.69 6.93
C ASN A 54 -9.73 7.13 6.66
N THR A 55 -9.20 6.33 7.59
CA THR A 55 -7.93 5.64 7.40
C THR A 55 -7.96 4.74 6.17
N GLN A 56 -6.98 4.89 5.28
CA GLN A 56 -6.81 4.00 4.12
C GLN A 56 -5.73 2.97 4.45
N SER A 57 -5.98 1.70 4.13
CA SER A 57 -5.06 0.60 4.40
C SER A 57 -4.89 -0.26 3.16
N TYR A 58 -3.64 -0.59 2.85
CA TYR A 58 -3.25 -1.35 1.68
C TYR A 58 -2.32 -2.49 2.09
N THR A 59 -2.52 -3.68 1.51
CA THR A 59 -1.59 -4.80 1.65
C THR A 59 -0.87 -4.99 0.33
N VAL A 60 0.45 -4.85 0.36
CA VAL A 60 1.30 -4.81 -0.84
C VAL A 60 2.56 -5.64 -0.62
N ALA A 61 3.03 -6.30 -1.68
CA ALA A 61 4.22 -7.13 -1.62
C ALA A 61 5.48 -6.27 -1.39
N SER A 62 6.42 -6.81 -0.63
CA SER A 62 7.77 -6.25 -0.46
C SER A 62 8.40 -5.96 -1.82
N GLY A 63 9.04 -4.80 -1.95
CA GLY A 63 9.65 -4.34 -3.20
C GLY A 63 8.67 -3.69 -4.20
N SER A 64 7.36 -3.75 -3.94
CA SER A 64 6.37 -3.02 -4.75
C SER A 64 6.40 -1.52 -4.49
N SER A 65 5.90 -0.74 -5.45
CA SER A 65 5.71 0.70 -5.26
C SER A 65 4.72 0.99 -4.12
N THR A 66 5.02 2.01 -3.32
CA THR A 66 4.12 2.45 -2.25
C THR A 66 2.80 2.95 -2.84
N PRO A 67 1.65 2.42 -2.40
CA PRO A 67 0.35 2.89 -2.87
C PRO A 67 0.18 4.34 -2.45
N LEU A 68 -0.27 5.20 -3.35
CA LEU A 68 -0.56 6.60 -3.05
C LEU A 68 -1.88 6.73 -2.29
N PHE A 69 -1.98 7.75 -1.44
CA PHE A 69 -3.25 8.14 -0.85
C PHE A 69 -4.25 8.51 -1.94
N ILE A 70 -5.47 7.97 -1.85
CA ILE A 70 -6.54 8.27 -2.81
C ILE A 70 -7.40 9.42 -2.28
N GLY A 71 -7.47 10.49 -3.07
CA GLY A 71 -8.16 11.74 -2.71
C GLY A 71 -7.19 12.83 -2.28
N THR A 72 -7.73 13.94 -1.81
CA THR A 72 -6.95 15.08 -1.34
C THR A 72 -7.26 15.33 0.14
N PRO A 73 -6.27 15.28 1.04
CA PRO A 73 -6.49 15.65 2.43
C PRO A 73 -6.90 17.12 2.53
N THR A 74 -8.09 17.40 3.08
CA THR A 74 -8.59 18.76 3.30
C THR A 74 -9.10 18.90 4.72
N ARG A 75 -8.67 19.95 5.44
CA ARG A 75 -9.09 20.24 6.80
C ARG A 75 -9.37 21.74 6.93
N GLU A 76 -10.56 22.11 7.41
CA GLU A 76 -10.93 23.52 7.53
C GLU A 76 -10.00 24.28 8.46
N GLY A 77 -9.46 25.40 7.97
CA GLY A 77 -8.51 26.22 8.73
C GLY A 77 -7.10 25.62 8.84
N TYR A 78 -6.77 24.57 8.10
CA TYR A 78 -5.42 23.98 8.06
C TYR A 78 -4.94 23.74 6.63
N THR A 79 -3.63 23.82 6.44
CA THR A 79 -2.94 23.42 5.21
C THR A 79 -2.27 22.07 5.41
N PHE A 80 -2.46 21.15 4.45
CA PHE A 80 -1.80 19.86 4.43
C PHE A 80 -0.32 20.04 4.08
N MET A 81 0.58 19.70 5.01
CA MET A 81 2.02 19.87 4.86
C MET A 81 2.74 18.65 4.29
N GLY A 82 2.03 17.51 4.22
CA GLY A 82 2.61 16.23 3.80
C GLY A 82 2.36 15.11 4.79
N TRP A 83 3.02 13.99 4.57
CA TRP A 83 2.93 12.80 5.41
C TRP A 83 4.18 12.67 6.28
N ASN A 84 4.01 12.17 7.51
CA ASN A 84 5.10 11.76 8.38
C ASN A 84 4.93 10.28 8.78
N PRO A 85 5.93 9.41 8.55
CA PRO A 85 7.20 9.68 7.86
C PRO A 85 7.01 10.08 6.39
N GLU A 86 8.05 10.59 5.75
CA GLU A 86 8.02 10.91 4.32
C GLU A 86 7.68 9.66 3.49
N LEU A 87 6.89 9.84 2.43
CA LEU A 87 6.49 8.73 1.56
C LEU A 87 7.71 8.09 0.92
N GLN A 88 7.90 6.81 1.21
CA GLN A 88 8.90 6.00 0.51
C GLN A 88 8.35 5.60 -0.86
N THR A 89 9.21 5.50 -1.87
CA THR A 89 8.81 5.03 -3.21
C THR A 89 8.51 3.53 -3.25
N THR A 90 9.16 2.75 -2.37
CA THR A 90 9.09 1.29 -2.35
C THR A 90 8.77 0.78 -0.96
N VAL A 91 7.92 -0.24 -0.90
CA VAL A 91 7.53 -0.87 0.35
C VAL A 91 8.57 -1.89 0.79
N SER A 92 9.14 -1.67 1.97
CA SER A 92 10.13 -2.58 2.59
C SER A 92 9.73 -3.03 3.99
N ARG A 93 8.67 -2.46 4.56
CA ARG A 93 8.11 -2.80 5.86
C ARG A 93 6.69 -2.26 6.01
N ASN A 94 6.02 -2.66 7.08
CA ASN A 94 4.78 -2.01 7.51
C ASN A 94 5.03 -0.53 7.78
N MET A 95 4.14 0.32 7.28
CA MET A 95 4.27 1.77 7.41
C MET A 95 2.92 2.42 7.70
N THR A 96 2.94 3.39 8.60
CA THR A 96 1.80 4.27 8.86
C THR A 96 2.22 5.70 8.59
N TYR A 97 1.65 6.29 7.55
CA TYR A 97 1.81 7.68 7.17
C TYR A 97 0.73 8.53 7.83
N ARG A 98 1.13 9.48 8.66
CA ARG A 98 0.23 10.41 9.35
C ARG A 98 0.24 11.76 8.65
N ALA A 99 -0.92 12.28 8.29
CA ALA A 99 -1.04 13.60 7.70
C ALA A 99 -0.53 14.66 8.70
N GLN A 100 0.26 15.61 8.19
CA GLN A 100 0.77 16.74 8.92
C GLN A 100 -0.01 17.99 8.52
N TRP A 101 -0.47 18.74 9.52
CA TRP A 101 -1.35 19.89 9.33
C TRP A 101 -0.69 21.14 9.92
N GLN A 102 -0.70 22.24 9.17
CA GLN A 102 -0.35 23.56 9.67
C GLN A 102 -1.61 24.40 9.81
N MET A 103 -1.87 24.95 11.00
CA MET A 103 -3.01 25.84 11.19
C MET A 103 -2.82 27.11 10.36
N ASN A 104 -3.83 27.46 9.59
CA ASN A 104 -3.90 28.74 8.89
C ASN A 104 -4.30 29.77 9.95
N ASP A 105 -3.36 30.60 10.39
CA ASP A 105 -3.55 31.59 11.46
C ASP A 105 -4.44 32.78 11.08
N GLY A 106 -5.15 32.68 9.94
CA GLY A 106 -5.97 33.76 9.42
C GLY A 106 -5.16 34.94 8.88
N THR A 107 -3.83 34.86 8.84
CA THR A 107 -3.08 35.77 7.97
C THR A 107 -3.37 35.35 6.55
N PRO A 108 -3.96 36.22 5.69
CA PRO A 108 -3.80 36.01 4.28
C PRO A 108 -2.29 35.89 4.05
N ASN A 109 -1.85 34.86 3.32
CA ASN A 109 -0.53 34.91 2.67
C ASN A 109 -0.39 36.34 2.17
N PRO A 110 0.69 37.08 2.51
CA PRO A 110 0.88 38.41 1.94
C PRO A 110 0.86 38.19 0.43
N ILE A 111 -0.27 38.52 -0.19
CA ILE A 111 -0.35 38.70 -1.62
C ILE A 111 0.79 39.68 -1.83
N ASP A 112 1.82 39.26 -2.58
CA ASP A 112 2.96 40.10 -2.94
C ASP A 112 2.40 41.51 -3.11
N PRO A 113 2.90 42.52 -2.35
CA PRO A 113 2.28 43.82 -2.30
C PRO A 113 2.00 44.21 -3.74
N ILE A 114 0.71 44.33 -4.10
CA ILE A 114 0.30 44.65 -5.47
C ILE A 114 1.21 45.79 -5.90
N THR A 115 2.19 45.50 -6.76
CA THR A 115 3.14 46.51 -7.22
C THR A 115 2.25 47.67 -7.67
N PRO A 116 2.31 48.85 -7.03
CA PRO A 116 1.41 49.93 -7.39
C PRO A 116 1.54 50.11 -8.89
N VAL A 117 0.45 49.86 -9.63
CA VAL A 117 0.46 50.07 -11.07
C VAL A 117 0.75 51.55 -11.23
N GLU A 118 1.96 51.88 -11.66
CA GLU A 118 2.47 53.25 -11.71
C GLU A 118 1.44 54.11 -12.47
N PRO A 119 0.92 55.20 -11.88
CA PRO A 119 -0.03 56.04 -12.57
C PRO A 119 0.62 56.57 -13.86
N PRO A 120 -0.11 56.60 -14.99
CA PRO A 120 0.45 57.07 -16.24
C PRO A 120 1.00 58.49 -16.03
N GLN A 121 2.30 58.66 -16.30
CA GLN A 121 2.99 59.93 -16.18
C GLN A 121 2.29 60.98 -17.07
N PRO A 122 2.17 62.25 -16.62
CA PRO A 122 1.41 63.29 -17.31
C PRO A 122 1.96 63.67 -18.68
#